data_AF-A0A1V6RD30-F1
#
_entry.id   AF-A0A1V6RD30-F1
#
_cell.length_a   1.000
_cell.length_b   1.000
_cell.length_c   1.000
_cell.angle_alpha   90.00
_cell.angle_beta   90.00
_cell.angle_gamma   90.00
#
_symmetry.space_group_name_H-M   'P 1'
#
loop_
_entity.id
_entity.type
_entity.pdbx_description
1 polymer ?
#
loop_
_entity_poly.entity_id
_entity_poly.type
_entity_poly.pdbx_seq_one_letter_code
_entity_poly.pdbx_strand_id
1 'polypeptide(L)'
;MADTATTPDWYQSKVTTVDPDARSLLEEYSGLQPDEVLSHVLALRDEAFKIFPYPCIGQMRFLSCHLARLPFYPRVLARLQAHASAGFLDAGCCVGQELRYLVHRAKIPARSLDSAASGSGDSGF
;
A
#
# COMPACT_ATOMS: atom_id res chain seq x y z
N MET A 1 10.67 29.32 13.42
CA MET A 1 9.28 29.54 12.98
C MET A 1 8.90 28.31 12.17
N ALA A 2 8.02 27.47 12.68
CA ALA A 2 7.59 26.26 11.97
C ALA A 2 6.78 26.70 10.75
N ASP A 3 7.23 26.31 9.57
CA ASP A 3 6.52 26.51 8.31
C ASP A 3 5.20 25.74 8.41
N THR A 4 4.08 26.45 8.45
CA THR A 4 2.75 25.83 8.42
C THR A 4 2.54 25.35 7.00
N ALA A 5 3.08 24.17 6.69
CA ALA A 5 2.97 23.55 5.38
C ALA A 5 1.49 23.50 4.99
N THR A 6 1.10 24.37 4.05
CA THR A 6 -0.24 24.37 3.49
C THR A 6 -0.47 23.02 2.86
N THR A 7 -1.44 22.27 3.40
CA THR A 7 -1.80 20.96 2.88
C THR A 7 -2.16 21.11 1.39
N PRO A 8 -1.53 20.35 0.47
CA PRO A 8 -1.78 20.51 -0.95
C PRO A 8 -3.24 20.24 -1.33
N ASP A 9 -3.76 20.91 -2.36
CA ASP A 9 -5.16 20.79 -2.80
C ASP A 9 -5.58 19.36 -3.19
N TRP A 10 -4.60 18.52 -3.55
CA TRP A 10 -4.82 17.12 -3.89
C TRP A 10 -4.88 16.18 -2.67
N TYR A 11 -4.64 16.69 -1.47
CA TYR A 11 -4.73 15.91 -0.23
C TYR A 11 -6.18 15.61 0.12
N GLN A 12 -6.50 14.34 0.38
CA GLN A 12 -7.85 13.93 0.70
C GLN A 12 -8.14 14.10 2.20
N SER A 13 -8.54 15.29 2.63
CA SER A 13 -8.84 15.57 4.04
C SER A 13 -10.16 14.97 4.54
N LYS A 14 -11.12 14.70 3.64
CA LYS A 14 -12.49 14.24 3.98
C LYS A 14 -12.74 12.78 3.64
N VAL A 15 -11.82 11.89 4.04
CA VAL A 15 -11.97 10.45 3.83
C VAL A 15 -12.86 9.86 4.91
N THR A 16 -13.96 9.21 4.52
CA THR A 16 -14.94 8.61 5.43
C THR A 16 -14.98 7.09 5.37
N THR A 17 -14.32 6.49 4.39
CA THR A 17 -14.32 5.05 4.17
C THR A 17 -12.95 4.59 3.69
N VAL A 18 -12.62 3.33 3.98
CA VAL A 18 -11.45 2.62 3.45
C VAL A 18 -11.99 1.60 2.45
N ASP A 19 -11.23 1.35 1.39
CA ASP A 19 -11.54 0.32 0.41
C ASP A 19 -11.85 -1.02 1.11
N PRO A 20 -12.94 -1.74 0.76
CA PRO A 20 -13.37 -2.94 1.49
C PRO A 20 -12.32 -4.06 1.52
N ASP A 21 -11.56 -4.24 0.43
CA ASP A 21 -10.52 -5.28 0.37
C ASP A 21 -9.36 -4.93 1.29
N ALA A 22 -8.98 -3.65 1.31
CA ALA A 22 -7.96 -3.12 2.20
C ALA A 22 -8.37 -3.18 3.66
N ARG A 23 -9.62 -2.81 3.97
CA ARG A 23 -10.20 -2.92 5.32
C ARG A 23 -10.12 -4.35 5.81
N SER A 24 -10.65 -5.30 5.02
CA SER A 24 -10.68 -6.70 5.40
C SER A 24 -9.28 -7.26 5.62
N LEU A 25 -8.31 -6.87 4.78
CA LEU A 25 -6.91 -7.25 4.97
C LEU A 25 -6.32 -6.66 6.25
N LEU A 26 -6.62 -5.41 6.60
CA LEU A 26 -6.15 -4.78 7.84
C LEU A 26 -6.75 -5.45 9.09
N GLU A 27 -8.02 -5.81 9.05
CA GLU A 27 -8.70 -6.56 10.12
C GLU A 27 -8.08 -7.95 10.29
N GLU A 28 -7.95 -8.72 9.20
CA GLU A 28 -7.44 -10.10 9.19
C GLU A 28 -5.94 -10.18 9.55
N TYR A 29 -5.12 -9.30 8.98
CA TYR A 29 -3.67 -9.36 9.10
C TYR A 29 -3.15 -8.65 10.36
N SER A 30 -3.72 -7.49 10.71
CA SER A 30 -3.26 -6.66 11.82
C SER A 30 -4.12 -6.82 13.09
N GLY A 31 -5.26 -7.49 13.00
CA GLY A 31 -6.17 -7.69 14.14
C GLY A 31 -6.94 -6.44 14.56
N LEU A 32 -7.01 -5.42 13.69
CA LEU A 32 -7.76 -4.18 13.97
C LEU A 32 -9.26 -4.47 14.02
N GLN A 33 -9.96 -3.84 14.97
CA GLN A 33 -11.42 -3.91 14.99
C GLN A 33 -12.02 -3.04 13.86
N PRO A 34 -13.19 -3.41 13.30
CA PRO A 34 -13.78 -2.70 12.15
C PRO A 34 -14.00 -1.20 12.35
N ASP A 35 -14.27 -0.78 13.59
CA ASP A 35 -14.47 0.62 14.00
C ASP A 35 -13.16 1.39 14.20
N GLU A 36 -12.03 0.70 14.37
CA GLU A 36 -10.70 1.28 14.55
C GLU A 36 -9.95 1.48 13.22
N VAL A 37 -10.31 0.74 12.17
CA VAL A 37 -9.58 0.74 10.88
C VAL A 37 -9.42 2.15 10.29
N LEU A 38 -10.52 2.91 10.23
CA LEU A 38 -10.49 4.23 9.58
C LEU A 38 -9.61 5.23 10.37
N SER A 39 -9.79 5.30 11.69
CA SER A 39 -9.05 6.23 12.54
C SER A 39 -7.55 5.90 12.53
N HIS A 40 -7.20 4.62 12.61
CA HIS A 40 -5.82 4.14 12.53
C HIS A 40 -5.15 4.54 11.20
N VAL A 41 -5.82 4.29 10.09
CA VAL A 41 -5.32 4.59 8.75
C VAL A 41 -5.09 6.10 8.56
N LEU A 42 -6.04 6.93 9.01
CA LEU A 42 -5.92 8.39 8.89
C LEU A 42 -4.76 8.93 9.72
N ALA A 43 -4.60 8.44 10.95
CA ALA A 43 -3.46 8.82 11.79
C ALA A 43 -2.13 8.47 11.12
N LEU A 44 -1.99 7.23 10.63
CA LEU A 44 -0.77 6.78 9.95
C LEU A 44 -0.48 7.58 8.67
N ARG A 45 -1.52 7.89 7.89
CA ARG A 45 -1.38 8.76 6.71
C ARG A 45 -0.85 10.13 7.11
N ASP A 46 -1.48 10.77 8.08
CA ASP A 46 -1.15 12.13 8.51
C ASP A 46 0.28 12.18 9.07
N GLU A 47 0.72 11.16 9.80
CA GLU A 47 2.09 11.01 10.28
C GLU A 47 3.09 10.80 9.14
N ALA A 48 2.82 9.85 8.24
CA ALA A 48 3.70 9.58 7.10
C ALA A 48 3.82 10.79 6.16
N PHE A 49 2.73 11.53 5.96
CA PHE A 49 2.69 12.72 5.10
C PHE A 49 3.55 13.87 5.65
N LYS A 50 3.66 14.01 6.98
CA LYS A 50 4.55 14.98 7.62
C LYS A 50 6.02 14.68 7.38
N ILE A 51 6.37 13.40 7.20
CA ILE A 51 7.75 12.98 6.93
C ILE A 51 8.06 13.17 5.44
N PHE A 52 7.22 12.61 4.56
CA PHE A 52 7.34 12.78 3.11
C PHE A 52 5.94 12.93 2.48
N PRO A 53 5.62 14.11 1.91
CA PRO A 53 4.29 14.41 1.39
C PRO A 53 4.08 13.81 0.00
N TYR A 54 4.20 12.49 -0.13
CA TYR A 54 3.97 11.82 -1.40
C TYR A 54 2.47 11.76 -1.75
N PRO A 55 2.10 11.97 -3.03
CA PRO A 55 0.70 11.91 -3.46
C PRO A 55 0.02 10.58 -3.11
N CYS A 56 0.73 9.45 -3.16
CA CYS A 56 0.17 8.15 -2.81
C CYS A 56 -0.27 8.04 -1.34
N ILE A 57 0.37 8.78 -0.44
CA ILE A 57 0.01 8.86 0.99
C ILE A 57 -1.21 9.77 1.14
N GLY A 58 -1.10 11.03 0.69
CA GLY A 58 -2.17 12.02 0.88
C GLY A 58 -3.49 11.68 0.17
N GLN A 59 -3.44 10.86 -0.87
CA GLN A 59 -4.61 10.39 -1.62
C GLN A 59 -5.08 8.98 -1.23
N MET A 60 -4.57 8.39 -0.14
CA MET A 60 -4.95 7.06 0.34
C MET A 60 -4.64 5.91 -0.64
N ARG A 61 -3.87 6.15 -1.69
CA ARG A 61 -3.59 5.16 -2.75
C ARG A 61 -2.75 3.99 -2.26
N PHE A 62 -2.04 4.15 -1.15
CA PHE A 62 -1.26 3.10 -0.50
C PHE A 62 -2.10 1.92 0.00
N LEU A 63 -3.42 2.08 0.14
CA LEU A 63 -4.33 1.00 0.54
C LEU A 63 -5.00 0.29 -0.64
N SER A 64 -4.93 0.85 -1.84
CA SER A 64 -5.59 0.28 -3.00
C SER A 64 -4.84 -0.97 -3.48
N CYS A 65 -5.34 -2.17 -3.19
CA CYS A 65 -4.90 -3.41 -3.84
C CYS A 65 -5.45 -3.47 -5.27
N HIS A 66 -4.80 -2.75 -6.19
CA HIS A 66 -5.20 -2.63 -7.58
C HIS A 66 -4.91 -3.89 -8.39
N LEU A 67 -3.84 -4.62 -8.07
CA LEU A 67 -3.38 -5.79 -8.81
C LEU A 67 -4.49 -6.84 -8.92
N ALA A 68 -5.18 -7.13 -7.82
CA ALA A 68 -6.25 -8.13 -7.77
C ALA A 68 -7.45 -7.78 -8.69
N ARG A 69 -7.61 -6.50 -9.05
CA ARG A 69 -8.69 -6.00 -9.91
C ARG A 69 -8.33 -6.00 -11.39
N LEU A 70 -7.07 -6.26 -11.74
CA LEU A 70 -6.60 -6.24 -13.12
C LEU A 70 -6.98 -7.54 -13.85
N PRO A 71 -7.41 -7.46 -15.13
CA PRO A 71 -7.88 -8.62 -15.89
C PRO A 71 -6.79 -9.69 -16.13
N PHE A 72 -5.51 -9.31 -15.95
CA PHE A 72 -4.38 -10.23 -16.08
C PHE A 72 -3.96 -10.89 -14.76
N TYR A 73 -4.55 -10.51 -13.62
CA TYR A 73 -4.20 -11.04 -12.31
C TYR A 73 -4.27 -12.57 -12.21
N PRO A 74 -5.28 -13.27 -12.77
CA PRO A 74 -5.31 -14.74 -12.75
C PRO A 74 -4.09 -15.38 -13.42
N ARG A 75 -3.55 -14.75 -14.48
CA ARG A 75 -2.34 -15.23 -15.16
C ARG A 75 -1.09 -15.02 -14.31
N VAL A 76 -1.01 -13.90 -13.59
CA VAL A 76 0.09 -13.62 -12.65
C VAL A 76 0.10 -14.67 -11.55
N LEU A 77 -1.05 -14.95 -10.93
CA LEU A 77 -1.18 -15.98 -9.90
C LEU A 77 -0.79 -17.36 -10.40
N ALA A 78 -1.33 -17.78 -11.55
CA ALA A 78 -1.01 -19.08 -12.13
C ALA A 78 0.51 -19.24 -12.34
N ARG A 79 1.19 -18.19 -12.80
CA ARG A 79 2.64 -18.21 -13.00
C ARG A 79 3.42 -18.31 -11.68
N LEU A 80 3.03 -17.54 -10.67
CA LEU A 80 3.68 -17.53 -9.35
C LEU A 80 3.48 -18.85 -8.59
N GLN A 81 2.33 -19.50 -8.79
CA GLN A 81 2.03 -20.79 -8.16
C GLN A 81 2.68 -21.97 -8.90
N ALA A 82 2.71 -21.95 -10.23
CA ALA A 82 3.25 -23.05 -11.04
C ALA A 82 4.79 -23.13 -11.02
N HIS A 83 5.48 -22.01 -10.81
CA HIS A 83 6.93 -21.94 -10.93
C HIS A 83 7.57 -21.38 -9.65
N ALA A 84 8.27 -22.24 -8.90
CA ALA A 84 8.97 -21.82 -7.69
C ALA A 84 10.06 -20.76 -7.91
N SER A 85 10.55 -20.62 -9.16
CA SER A 85 11.53 -19.60 -9.58
C SER A 85 10.89 -18.31 -10.13
N ALA A 86 9.57 -18.24 -10.25
CA ALA A 86 8.91 -17.01 -10.67
C ALA A 86 8.98 -15.98 -9.53
N GLY A 87 9.33 -14.74 -9.91
CA GLY A 87 9.32 -13.58 -9.03
C GLY A 87 8.26 -12.56 -9.44
N PHE A 88 7.80 -11.77 -8.47
CA PHE A 88 6.93 -10.61 -8.67
C PHE A 88 7.59 -9.38 -8.04
N LEU A 89 7.69 -8.30 -8.81
CA LEU A 89 8.23 -7.01 -8.34
C LEU A 89 7.09 -5.99 -8.22
N ASP A 90 6.87 -5.50 -7.01
CA ASP A 90 5.99 -4.36 -6.74
C ASP A 90 6.79 -3.05 -6.84
N ALA A 91 6.71 -2.40 -8.00
CA ALA A 91 7.34 -1.11 -8.27
C ALA A 91 6.40 0.04 -7.88
N GLY A 92 6.82 0.86 -6.91
CA GLY A 92 5.98 1.89 -6.31
C GLY A 92 5.12 1.38 -5.14
N CYS A 93 5.65 0.42 -4.36
CA CYS A 93 4.91 -0.32 -3.34
C CYS A 93 4.35 0.52 -2.17
N CYS A 94 4.81 1.76 -1.99
CA CYS A 94 4.52 2.60 -0.82
C CYS A 94 4.78 1.84 0.50
N VAL A 95 3.75 1.34 1.17
CA VAL A 95 3.85 0.54 2.41
C VAL A 95 3.75 -0.98 2.19
N GLY A 96 3.79 -1.43 0.94
CA GLY A 96 3.83 -2.85 0.55
C GLY A 96 2.50 -3.59 0.68
N GLN A 97 1.36 -2.88 0.54
CA GLN A 97 0.04 -3.47 0.74
C GLN A 97 -0.25 -4.60 -0.24
N GLU A 98 0.20 -4.48 -1.50
CA GLU A 98 0.06 -5.53 -2.52
C GLU A 98 0.83 -6.80 -2.17
N LEU A 99 2.05 -6.67 -1.66
CA LEU A 99 2.83 -7.83 -1.24
C LEU A 99 2.17 -8.55 -0.06
N ARG A 100 1.62 -7.80 0.92
CA ARG A 100 0.86 -8.39 2.03
C ARG A 100 -0.38 -9.12 1.53
N TYR A 101 -1.08 -8.56 0.55
CA TYR A 101 -2.21 -9.21 -0.10
C TYR A 101 -1.80 -10.53 -0.78
N LEU A 102 -0.71 -10.52 -1.56
CA LEU A 102 -0.20 -11.71 -2.26
C LEU A 102 0.20 -12.83 -1.29
N VAL A 103 0.87 -12.49 -0.18
CA VAL A 103 1.24 -13.48 0.85
C VAL A 103 0.02 -13.98 1.61
N HIS A 104 -0.79 -13.07 2.15
CA HIS A 104 -1.83 -13.44 3.10
C HIS A 104 -3.04 -14.07 2.41
N ARG A 105 -3.50 -13.51 1.28
CA ARG A 105 -4.71 -13.95 0.59
C ARG A 105 -4.43 -14.91 -0.55
N ALA A 106 -3.46 -14.59 -1.41
CA ALA A 106 -3.11 -15.44 -2.55
C ALA A 106 -2.12 -16.57 -2.22
N LYS A 107 -1.63 -16.62 -0.97
CA LYS A 107 -0.72 -17.65 -0.45
C LYS A 107 0.57 -17.79 -1.27
N ILE A 108 1.04 -16.69 -1.85
CA ILE A 108 2.32 -16.66 -2.56
C ILE A 108 3.47 -16.58 -1.53
N PRO A 109 4.51 -17.42 -1.63
CA PRO A 109 5.64 -17.36 -0.72
C PRO A 109 6.37 -16.02 -0.79
N ALA A 110 6.70 -15.43 0.37
CA ALA A 110 7.39 -14.15 0.44
C ALA A 110 8.73 -14.11 -0.33
N ARG A 111 9.44 -15.25 -0.42
CA ARG A 111 10.70 -15.37 -1.19
C ARG A 111 10.54 -15.10 -2.70
N SER A 112 9.31 -15.13 -3.21
CA SER A 112 8.98 -14.90 -4.62
C SER A 112 8.54 -13.47 -4.88
N LEU A 113 8.61 -12.59 -3.87
CA LEU A 113 8.07 -11.23 -3.90
C LEU A 113 9.16 -10.23 -3.53
N ASP A 114 9.33 -9.23 -4.38
CA ASP A 114 10.26 -8.12 -4.18
C ASP A 114 9.51 -6.79 -4.25
N SER A 115 10.02 -5.78 -3.54
CA SER A 115 9.49 -4.42 -3.57
C SER A 115 10.56 -3.43 -3.99
N ALA A 116 10.20 -2.47 -4.85
CA ALA A 116 11.01 -1.30 -5.14
C ALA A 116 10.17 -0.03 -4.90
N ALA A 117 10.52 0.76 -3.89
CA ALA A 117 10.02 2.11 -3.74
C ALA A 117 10.95 3.08 -4.45
N SER A 118 10.43 4.18 -5.00
CA SER A 118 11.29 5.26 -5.48
C SER A 118 12.07 5.80 -4.29
N GLY A 119 13.36 5.48 -4.19
CA GLY A 119 14.29 6.27 -3.41
C GLY A 119 14.34 7.64 -4.05
N SER A 120 14.04 8.70 -3.29
CA SER A 120 14.50 10.03 -3.66
C SER A 120 15.99 9.90 -3.94
N GLY A 121 16.39 10.13 -5.19
CA GLY A 121 17.80 10.23 -5.53
C GLY A 121 18.38 11.31 -4.64
N ASP A 122 19.25 10.90 -3.72
CA ASP A 122 20.14 11.84 -3.08
C ASP A 122 21.15 12.25 -4.14
N SER A 123 21.04 13.50 -4.55
CA SER A 123 22.05 14.18 -5.33
C SER A 123 23.35 14.19 -4.55
N GLY A 124 24.37 13.48 -5.06
CA GLY A 124 25.78 13.77 -4.81
C GLY A 124 26.34 13.31 -3.46
N PHE A 125 27.27 12.36 -3.54
CA PHE A 125 28.57 12.51 -2.90
C PHE A 125 29.65 12.41 -3.99
#